data_AF-A0A4S2TMQ0-F1
#
_entry.id   AF-A0A4S2TMQ0-F1
#
_cell.length_a   1.000
_cell.length_b   1.000
_cell.length_c   1.000
_cell.angle_alpha   90.00
_cell.angle_beta   90.00
_cell.angle_gamma   90.00
#
_symmetry.space_group_name_H-M   'P 1'
#
loop_
_entity.id
_entity.type
_entity.pdbx_description
1 polymer ?
#
loop_
_entity_poly.entity_id
_entity_poly.type
_entity_poly.pdbx_seq_one_letter_code
_entity_poly.pdbx_strand_id
1 'polypeptide(L)'
;MFGRWFGNKTAAGAARGNALAGLVVPESAGVLSCRVLDPVNEAVPQAEFVLTDRAGRKVIGGETDPYGSVLATVPAGEYRLAVTAEGFTPFHGSATVTEGGHASLGDVTLQVSAPPQLPEPGDWEIEPTHSQIGFTARHIGMARIHGRFNNFAGAVRIADRMEDSAMHVVIDAASIDTNVQMRDDHLRSSDFLDVGRYPTLEFYSDRFVHRGGTRWGVSGALTLHGVSRTVTLDTQYLGLGNGLEGETRAACRATTQLHREDFTLTWQTMLARGIAVVGPSISIDMDIQIVPKG
;
A
#
# COMPACT_ATOMS: atom_id res chain seq x y z
N MET A 1 -47.59 -24.23 58.92
CA MET A 1 -46.17 -24.62 59.06
C MET A 1 -45.53 -24.54 57.69
N PHE A 2 -44.72 -23.51 57.46
CA PHE A 2 -43.97 -23.31 56.22
C PHE A 2 -42.58 -23.93 56.40
N GLY A 3 -42.23 -24.92 55.57
CA GLY A 3 -40.90 -25.53 55.54
C GLY A 3 -40.21 -25.22 54.21
N ARG A 4 -39.10 -24.46 54.27
CA ARG A 4 -38.19 -24.17 53.15
C ARG A 4 -37.44 -25.45 52.76
N TRP A 5 -37.28 -25.70 51.46
CA TRP A 5 -36.20 -26.53 50.94
C TRP A 5 -35.44 -25.75 49.87
N PHE A 6 -34.20 -25.39 50.19
CA PHE A 6 -33.21 -24.91 49.22
C PHE A 6 -32.67 -26.13 48.45
N GLY A 7 -32.81 -26.11 47.12
CA GLY A 7 -32.18 -27.05 46.20
C GLY A 7 -31.19 -26.32 45.30
N ASN A 8 -29.92 -26.67 45.46
CA ASN A 8 -28.73 -26.18 44.76
C ASN A 8 -28.90 -26.17 43.22
N LYS A 9 -28.66 -25.02 42.57
CA LYS A 9 -28.33 -25.01 41.14
C LYS A 9 -26.87 -25.42 40.99
N THR A 10 -26.64 -26.69 40.67
CA THR A 10 -25.34 -27.15 40.17
C THR A 10 -25.04 -26.48 38.83
N ALA A 11 -23.94 -25.72 38.79
CA ALA A 11 -23.36 -25.21 37.57
C ALA A 11 -23.03 -26.38 36.64
N ALA A 12 -23.70 -26.42 35.48
CA ALA A 12 -23.32 -27.32 34.41
C ALA A 12 -21.99 -26.82 33.82
N GLY A 13 -20.90 -27.49 34.16
CA GLY A 13 -19.62 -27.31 33.51
C GLY A 13 -19.75 -27.67 32.03
N ALA A 14 -19.51 -26.70 31.16
CA ALA A 14 -19.34 -26.96 29.73
C ALA A 14 -18.09 -27.84 29.57
N ALA A 15 -18.30 -29.10 29.19
CA ALA A 15 -17.22 -30.00 28.82
C ALA A 15 -16.50 -29.43 27.58
N ARG A 16 -15.24 -29.03 27.74
CA ARG A 16 -14.37 -28.65 26.63
C ARG A 16 -14.01 -29.91 25.83
N GLY A 17 -14.79 -30.20 24.78
CA GLY A 17 -14.38 -31.16 23.75
C GLY A 17 -13.15 -30.64 23.00
N ASN A 18 -12.24 -31.52 22.59
CA ASN A 18 -11.08 -31.15 21.78
C ASN A 18 -11.57 -30.64 20.41
N ALA A 19 -11.50 -29.32 20.20
CA ALA A 19 -12.07 -28.64 19.03
C ALA A 19 -11.50 -29.11 17.68
N LEU A 20 -10.40 -29.87 17.70
CA LEU A 20 -9.72 -30.41 16.52
C LEU A 20 -9.97 -31.91 16.27
N ALA A 21 -10.84 -32.56 17.04
CA ALA A 21 -11.04 -34.02 16.98
C ALA A 21 -11.54 -34.57 15.62
N GLY A 22 -11.95 -33.71 14.69
CA GLY A 22 -12.40 -34.09 13.35
C GLY A 22 -11.42 -33.78 12.21
N LEU A 23 -10.27 -33.16 12.48
CA LEU A 23 -9.31 -32.80 11.45
C LEU A 23 -8.38 -34.00 11.15
N VAL A 24 -8.36 -34.47 9.91
CA VAL A 24 -7.41 -35.52 9.49
C VAL A 24 -6.07 -34.87 9.20
N VAL A 25 -5.08 -35.18 10.04
CA VAL A 25 -3.70 -34.68 9.93
C VAL A 25 -2.80 -35.83 9.47
N PRO A 26 -1.91 -35.63 8.48
CA PRO A 26 -0.90 -36.64 8.14
C PRO A 26 -0.10 -37.08 9.36
N GLU A 27 0.32 -38.34 9.42
CA GLU A 27 1.03 -38.90 10.60
C GLU A 27 2.31 -38.13 10.95
N SER A 28 3.03 -37.62 9.95
CA SER A 28 4.26 -36.83 10.13
C SER A 28 4.01 -35.33 10.36
N ALA A 29 2.76 -34.91 10.54
CA ALA A 29 2.35 -33.52 10.64
C ALA A 29 1.59 -33.24 11.94
N GLY A 30 1.51 -31.96 12.27
CA GLY A 30 0.66 -31.45 13.34
C GLY A 30 -0.06 -30.18 12.90
N VAL A 31 -0.86 -29.63 13.80
CA VAL A 31 -1.63 -28.42 13.58
C VAL A 31 -1.00 -27.28 14.37
N LEU A 32 -0.81 -26.13 13.74
CA LEU A 32 -0.47 -24.87 14.38
C LEU A 32 -1.69 -23.95 14.32
N SER A 33 -2.01 -23.29 15.44
CA SER A 33 -3.02 -22.22 15.44
C SER A 33 -2.60 -21.00 16.24
N CYS A 34 -3.08 -19.84 15.84
CA CYS A 34 -3.09 -18.64 16.66
C CYS A 34 -4.30 -17.77 16.32
N ARG A 35 -4.57 -16.78 17.16
CA ARG A 35 -5.52 -15.72 16.88
C ARG A 35 -4.78 -14.38 16.91
N VAL A 36 -4.85 -13.62 15.83
CA VAL A 36 -4.21 -12.32 15.69
C VAL A 36 -5.18 -11.25 16.14
N LEU A 37 -4.76 -10.49 17.15
CA LEU A 37 -5.55 -9.44 17.77
C LEU A 37 -4.80 -8.10 17.74
N ASP A 38 -5.53 -7.01 17.82
CA ASP A 38 -4.98 -5.67 18.05
C ASP A 38 -4.82 -5.40 19.57
N PRO A 39 -4.22 -4.27 19.99
CA PRO A 39 -4.07 -3.93 21.41
C PRO A 39 -5.35 -3.74 22.20
N VAL A 40 -6.51 -3.59 21.54
CA VAL A 40 -7.83 -3.50 22.19
C VAL A 40 -8.60 -4.81 22.15
N ASN A 41 -7.95 -5.91 21.74
CA ASN A 41 -8.47 -7.27 21.63
C ASN A 41 -9.51 -7.48 20.52
N GLU A 42 -9.52 -6.64 19.50
CA GLU A 42 -10.28 -6.90 18.27
C GLU A 42 -9.49 -7.79 17.33
N ALA A 43 -10.19 -8.62 16.56
CA ALA A 43 -9.58 -9.47 15.56
C ALA A 43 -9.00 -8.62 14.42
N VAL A 44 -7.78 -8.91 14.00
CA VAL A 44 -7.18 -8.27 12.82
C VAL A 44 -7.42 -9.17 11.62
N PRO A 45 -8.43 -8.89 10.76
CA PRO A 45 -8.67 -9.68 9.57
C PRO A 45 -7.60 -9.40 8.52
N GLN A 46 -7.36 -10.36 7.62
CA GLN A 46 -6.44 -10.21 6.49
C GLN A 46 -4.99 -9.84 6.85
N ALA A 47 -4.59 -9.99 8.13
CA ALA A 47 -3.19 -9.98 8.50
C ALA A 47 -2.47 -11.13 7.77
N GLU A 48 -1.42 -10.79 7.02
CA GLU A 48 -0.58 -11.78 6.36
C GLU A 48 0.24 -12.54 7.40
N PHE A 49 0.29 -13.86 7.29
CA PHE A 49 1.15 -14.71 8.10
C PHE A 49 2.07 -15.54 7.22
N VAL A 50 3.28 -15.80 7.72
CA VAL A 50 4.24 -16.69 7.10
C VAL A 50 4.87 -17.57 8.17
N LEU A 51 4.83 -18.88 7.95
CA LEU A 51 5.61 -19.86 8.69
C LEU A 51 6.87 -20.20 7.90
N THR A 52 8.01 -20.07 8.57
CA THR A 52 9.33 -20.47 8.03
C THR A 52 9.94 -21.56 8.87
N ASP A 53 10.67 -22.47 8.23
CA ASP A 53 11.45 -23.49 8.94
C ASP A 53 12.72 -22.89 9.57
N ARG A 54 13.50 -23.72 10.28
CA ARG A 54 14.76 -23.29 10.90
C ARG A 54 15.78 -22.73 9.89
N ALA A 55 15.76 -23.21 8.65
CA ALA A 55 16.61 -22.75 7.55
C ALA A 55 16.09 -21.44 6.91
N GLY A 56 14.97 -20.89 7.38
CA GLY A 56 14.36 -19.66 6.87
C GLY A 56 13.54 -19.86 5.60
N ARG A 57 13.29 -21.11 5.18
CA ARG A 57 12.48 -21.40 4.00
C ARG A 57 11.00 -21.25 4.35
N LYS A 58 10.24 -20.56 3.50
CA LYS A 58 8.79 -20.47 3.63
C LYS A 58 8.18 -21.87 3.48
N VAL A 59 7.40 -22.27 4.48
CA VAL A 59 6.69 -23.55 4.53
C VAL A 59 5.24 -23.32 4.12
N ILE A 60 4.59 -22.31 4.70
CA ILE A 60 3.24 -21.89 4.37
C ILE A 60 3.06 -20.42 4.70
N GLY A 61 2.10 -19.77 4.06
CA GLY A 61 1.62 -18.45 4.45
C GLY A 61 0.26 -18.19 3.84
N GLY A 62 -0.38 -17.12 4.29
CA GLY A 62 -1.71 -16.73 3.87
C GLY A 62 -2.18 -15.52 4.65
N GLU A 63 -3.48 -15.31 4.67
CA GLU A 63 -4.13 -14.25 5.43
C GLU A 63 -4.94 -14.85 6.58
N THR A 64 -5.06 -14.10 7.66
CA THR A 64 -6.03 -14.42 8.73
C THR A 64 -7.45 -14.31 8.21
N ASP A 65 -8.33 -15.15 8.77
CA ASP A 65 -9.76 -15.08 8.49
C ASP A 65 -10.41 -13.81 9.11
N PRO A 66 -11.71 -13.53 8.87
CA PRO A 66 -12.40 -12.38 9.46
C PRO A 66 -12.41 -12.34 11.00
N TYR A 67 -12.04 -13.43 11.68
CA TYR A 67 -11.97 -13.55 13.14
C TYR A 67 -10.52 -13.50 13.67
N GLY A 68 -9.55 -13.20 12.78
CA GLY A 68 -8.12 -13.11 13.10
C GLY A 68 -7.45 -14.48 13.22
N SER A 69 -8.11 -15.58 12.82
CA SER A 69 -7.60 -16.92 13.07
C SER A 69 -6.58 -17.34 12.03
N VAL A 70 -5.52 -17.99 12.49
CA VAL A 70 -4.58 -18.76 11.67
C VAL A 70 -4.70 -20.22 12.06
N LEU A 71 -4.86 -21.10 11.07
CA LEU A 71 -4.80 -22.54 11.24
C LEU A 71 -3.97 -23.14 10.10
N ALA A 72 -2.89 -23.84 10.45
CA ALA A 72 -2.01 -24.45 9.47
C ALA A 72 -1.68 -25.89 9.86
N THR A 73 -1.72 -26.80 8.89
CA THR A 73 -1.16 -28.15 9.05
C THR A 73 0.25 -28.15 8.47
N VAL A 74 1.24 -28.46 9.29
CA VAL A 74 2.66 -28.45 8.90
C VAL A 74 3.35 -29.71 9.42
N PRO A 75 4.45 -30.16 8.80
CA PRO A 75 5.26 -31.26 9.34
C PRO A 75 5.65 -31.03 10.81
N ALA A 76 5.99 -32.10 11.52
CA ALA A 76 6.58 -31.95 12.84
C ALA A 76 7.94 -31.22 12.74
N GLY A 77 8.18 -30.23 13.60
CA GLY A 77 9.38 -29.42 13.56
C GLY A 77 9.27 -28.08 14.28
N GLU A 78 10.35 -27.30 14.18
CA GLU A 78 10.44 -25.94 14.71
C GLU A 78 10.19 -24.92 13.58
N TYR A 79 9.33 -23.95 13.88
CA TYR A 79 8.91 -22.92 12.95
C TYR A 79 9.06 -21.52 13.55
N ARG A 80 9.28 -20.52 12.70
CA ARG A 80 9.09 -19.11 13.03
C ARG A 80 7.84 -18.60 12.33
N LEU A 81 6.93 -18.01 13.09
CA LEU A 81 5.78 -17.28 12.61
C LEU A 81 6.13 -15.80 12.49
N ALA A 82 5.92 -15.23 11.31
CA ALA A 82 5.83 -13.80 11.12
C ALA A 82 4.37 -13.43 10.82
N VAL A 83 3.86 -12.37 11.44
CA VAL A 83 2.54 -11.80 11.14
C VAL A 83 2.70 -10.32 10.83
N THR A 84 2.16 -9.88 9.70
CA THR A 84 2.21 -8.50 9.22
C THR A 84 0.81 -8.02 8.90
N ALA A 85 0.46 -6.83 9.39
CA ALA A 85 -0.79 -6.16 9.07
C ALA A 85 -0.54 -4.66 8.94
N GLU A 86 -1.30 -4.00 8.08
CA GLU A 86 -1.19 -2.55 7.88
C GLU A 86 -1.47 -1.79 9.18
N GLY A 87 -0.62 -0.82 9.51
CA GLY A 87 -0.73 -0.03 10.74
C GLY A 87 -0.13 -0.72 11.99
N PHE A 88 0.39 -1.94 11.87
CA PHE A 88 1.00 -2.67 12.99
C PHE A 88 2.48 -2.98 12.75
N THR A 89 3.24 -3.04 13.85
CA THR A 89 4.62 -3.56 13.84
C THR A 89 4.59 -5.07 13.55
N PRO A 90 5.44 -5.59 12.65
CA PRO A 90 5.51 -7.03 12.39
C PRO A 90 5.76 -7.84 13.67
N PHE A 91 4.93 -8.85 13.89
CA PHE A 91 5.12 -9.80 14.97
C PHE A 91 6.01 -10.95 14.53
N HIS A 92 6.92 -11.39 15.41
CA HIS A 92 7.72 -12.59 15.22
C HIS A 92 7.59 -13.50 16.45
N GLY A 93 7.22 -14.76 16.22
CA GLY A 93 7.12 -15.79 17.24
C GLY A 93 7.72 -17.11 16.77
N SER A 94 7.94 -18.03 17.70
CA SER A 94 8.38 -19.40 17.40
C SER A 94 7.32 -20.41 17.83
N ALA A 95 7.22 -21.52 17.11
CA ALA A 95 6.34 -22.62 17.42
C ALA A 95 7.05 -23.95 17.20
N THR A 96 6.78 -24.92 18.07
CA THR A 96 7.21 -26.31 17.88
C THR A 96 5.97 -27.16 17.66
N VAL A 97 5.91 -27.83 16.51
CA VAL A 97 4.81 -28.71 16.13
C VAL A 97 5.27 -30.16 16.27
N THR A 98 4.50 -30.97 16.97
CA THR A 98 4.76 -32.42 17.13
C THR A 98 3.85 -33.22 16.22
N GLU A 99 4.25 -34.45 15.89
CA GLU A 99 3.44 -35.41 15.13
C GLU A 99 2.07 -35.65 15.81
N GLY A 100 0.98 -35.51 15.05
CA GLY A 100 -0.40 -35.60 15.54
C GLY A 100 -0.79 -34.53 16.59
N GLY A 101 0.10 -33.58 16.88
CA GLY A 101 -0.07 -32.60 17.94
C GLY A 101 -0.76 -31.31 17.48
N HIS A 102 -1.21 -30.54 18.47
CA HIS A 102 -1.71 -29.17 18.28
C HIS A 102 -0.81 -28.18 19.01
N ALA A 103 -0.08 -27.37 18.24
CA ALA A 103 0.72 -26.25 18.72
C ALA A 103 -0.13 -24.96 18.66
N SER A 104 -0.71 -24.58 19.81
CA SER A 104 -1.40 -23.29 19.93
C SER A 104 -0.43 -22.22 20.43
N LEU A 105 -0.28 -21.13 19.67
CA LEU A 105 0.42 -19.92 20.12
C LEU A 105 -0.49 -18.98 20.93
N GLY A 106 -1.78 -19.32 21.05
CA GLY A 106 -2.77 -18.46 21.70
C GLY A 106 -3.01 -17.16 20.91
N ASP A 107 -3.21 -16.08 21.67
CA ASP A 107 -3.43 -14.75 21.11
C ASP A 107 -2.10 -14.08 20.78
N VAL A 108 -1.94 -13.69 19.51
CA VAL A 108 -0.84 -12.89 18.98
C VAL A 108 -1.34 -11.45 18.90
N THR A 109 -1.03 -10.65 19.92
CA THR A 109 -1.40 -9.24 19.96
C THR A 109 -0.39 -8.39 19.20
N LEU A 110 -0.78 -7.90 18.02
CA LEU A 110 0.01 -6.96 17.25
C LEU A 110 0.13 -5.63 17.99
N GLN A 111 1.27 -4.97 17.85
CA GLN A 111 1.51 -3.65 18.41
C GLN A 111 1.29 -2.60 17.32
N VAL A 112 0.58 -1.52 17.63
CA VAL A 112 0.43 -0.39 16.68
C VAL A 112 1.81 0.09 16.27
N SER A 113 2.03 0.21 14.96
CA SER A 113 3.26 0.83 14.46
C SER A 113 3.25 2.30 14.87
N ALA A 114 4.32 2.76 15.50
CA ALA A 114 4.53 4.19 15.61
C ALA A 114 4.53 4.78 14.18
N PRO A 115 3.82 5.90 13.94
CA PRO A 115 3.96 6.59 12.67
C PRO A 115 5.43 6.99 12.52
N PRO A 116 6.02 6.84 11.32
CA PRO A 116 7.37 7.33 11.08
C PRO A 116 7.43 8.83 11.40
N GLN A 117 8.59 9.28 11.91
CA GLN A 117 8.82 10.71 12.13
C GLN A 117 8.58 11.46 10.82
N LEU A 118 7.68 12.43 10.85
CA LEU A 118 7.40 13.30 9.71
C LEU A 118 8.53 14.32 9.52
N PRO A 119 8.68 14.89 8.31
CA PRO A 119 9.61 15.99 8.09
C PRO A 119 9.29 17.17 9.00
N GLU A 120 10.33 17.87 9.45
CA GLU A 120 10.15 19.10 10.24
C GLU A 120 9.40 20.17 9.42
N PRO A 121 8.58 21.01 10.08
CA PRO A 121 7.93 22.14 9.43
C PRO A 121 8.93 23.04 8.71
N GLY A 122 8.57 23.46 7.51
CA GLY A 122 9.45 24.25 6.64
C GLY A 122 9.15 24.05 5.16
N ASP A 123 9.95 24.72 4.33
CA ASP A 123 9.90 24.54 2.88
C ASP A 123 10.83 23.43 2.46
N TRP A 124 10.31 22.54 1.63
CA TRP A 124 11.00 21.42 1.02
C TRP A 124 10.82 21.49 -0.50
N GLU A 125 11.74 20.88 -1.24
CA GLU A 125 11.66 20.78 -2.69
C GLU A 125 11.90 19.33 -3.15
N ILE A 126 11.23 18.96 -4.24
CA ILE A 126 11.47 17.69 -4.92
C ILE A 126 12.89 17.71 -5.47
N GLU A 127 13.68 16.70 -5.10
CA GLU A 127 15.01 16.49 -5.64
C GLU A 127 14.88 15.62 -6.91
N PRO A 128 15.09 16.18 -8.13
CA PRO A 128 14.73 15.48 -9.36
C PRO A 128 15.60 14.26 -9.67
N THR A 129 16.85 14.19 -9.18
CA THR A 129 17.79 13.11 -9.52
C THR A 129 17.40 11.77 -8.90
N HIS A 130 16.76 11.79 -7.73
CA HIS A 130 16.26 10.60 -7.03
C HIS A 130 14.73 10.55 -7.00
N SER A 131 14.09 11.23 -7.94
CA SER A 131 12.64 11.22 -8.11
C SER A 131 12.24 10.76 -9.51
N GLN A 132 11.06 10.17 -9.63
CA GLN A 132 10.49 9.73 -10.89
C GLN A 132 8.98 9.95 -10.92
N ILE A 133 8.48 10.42 -12.08
CA ILE A 133 7.06 10.41 -12.42
C ILE A 133 6.85 9.49 -13.61
N GLY A 134 6.38 8.26 -13.32
CA GLY A 134 6.11 7.23 -14.31
C GLY A 134 4.63 7.10 -14.63
N PHE A 135 4.33 6.65 -15.84
CA PHE A 135 2.98 6.27 -16.25
C PHE A 135 2.97 4.97 -17.05
N THR A 136 1.82 4.29 -17.00
CA THR A 136 1.56 3.08 -17.78
C THR A 136 0.20 3.17 -18.47
N ALA A 137 0.19 2.97 -19.77
CA ALA A 137 -1.01 2.85 -20.59
C ALA A 137 -1.15 1.41 -21.13
N ARG A 138 -2.38 0.97 -21.42
CA ARG A 138 -2.63 -0.32 -22.09
C ARG A 138 -2.70 -0.13 -23.60
N HIS A 139 -1.95 -0.93 -24.34
CA HIS A 139 -2.03 -1.03 -25.80
C HIS A 139 -2.87 -2.25 -26.19
N ILE A 140 -3.93 -2.02 -26.97
CA ILE A 140 -4.91 -3.02 -27.46
C ILE A 140 -5.44 -3.96 -26.36
N GLY A 141 -5.52 -3.47 -25.12
CA GLY A 141 -5.94 -4.24 -23.94
C GLY A 141 -4.92 -5.28 -23.42
N MET A 142 -3.83 -5.52 -24.15
CA MET A 142 -2.88 -6.61 -23.86
C MET A 142 -1.54 -6.10 -23.34
N ALA A 143 -0.80 -5.34 -24.17
CA ALA A 143 0.55 -4.90 -23.84
C ALA A 143 0.53 -3.62 -23.00
N ARG A 144 1.61 -3.37 -22.26
CA ARG A 144 1.80 -2.13 -21.49
C ARG A 144 2.78 -1.22 -22.22
N ILE A 145 2.40 0.04 -22.36
CA ILE A 145 3.31 1.12 -22.77
C ILE A 145 3.71 1.82 -21.49
N HIS A 146 5.01 1.81 -21.21
CA HIS A 146 5.61 2.53 -20.10
C HIS A 146 6.15 3.86 -20.61
N GLY A 147 5.96 4.91 -19.83
CA GLY A 147 6.59 6.20 -20.07
C GLY A 147 6.84 6.95 -18.78
N ARG A 148 7.50 8.09 -18.91
CA ARG A 148 7.82 8.97 -17.79
C ARG A 148 7.93 10.42 -18.27
N PHE A 149 7.97 11.34 -17.32
CA PHE A 149 8.39 12.72 -17.55
C PHE A 149 9.78 12.93 -16.96
N ASN A 150 10.71 13.42 -17.77
CA ASN A 150 12.11 13.56 -17.38
C ASN A 150 12.44 14.93 -16.73
N ASN A 151 11.53 15.91 -16.82
CA ASN A 151 11.74 17.24 -16.27
C ASN A 151 10.51 17.70 -15.47
N PHE A 152 10.71 17.92 -14.18
CA PHE A 152 9.70 18.38 -13.24
C PHE A 152 10.37 19.06 -12.05
N ALA A 153 9.61 19.91 -11.38
CA ALA A 153 9.99 20.53 -10.12
C ALA A 153 8.78 20.50 -9.19
N GLY A 154 9.03 20.51 -7.88
CA GLY A 154 7.96 20.64 -6.91
C GLY A 154 8.43 21.26 -5.62
N ALA A 155 7.55 22.00 -4.98
CA ALA A 155 7.74 22.58 -3.67
C ALA A 155 6.69 22.03 -2.71
N VAL A 156 7.11 21.69 -1.50
CA VAL A 156 6.25 21.21 -0.42
C VAL A 156 6.48 22.07 0.81
N ARG A 157 5.45 22.80 1.24
CA ARG A 157 5.45 23.48 2.53
C ARG A 157 4.88 22.54 3.57
N ILE A 158 5.72 22.06 4.47
CA ILE A 158 5.31 21.25 5.62
C ILE A 158 4.93 22.20 6.76
N ALA A 159 3.69 22.09 7.23
CA ALA A 159 3.20 22.83 8.39
C ALA A 159 3.39 22.02 9.69
N ASP A 160 3.17 22.65 10.84
CA ASP A 160 3.18 21.98 12.16
C ASP A 160 2.21 20.79 12.20
N ARG A 161 1.10 20.92 11.48
CA ARG A 161 0.15 19.85 11.23
C ARG A 161 0.19 19.49 9.76
N MET A 162 0.39 18.21 9.45
CA MET A 162 0.50 17.77 8.06
C MET A 162 -0.76 18.07 7.23
N GLU A 163 -1.94 18.14 7.86
CA GLU A 163 -3.20 18.49 7.19
C GLU A 163 -3.21 19.94 6.65
N ASP A 164 -2.39 20.83 7.22
CA ASP A 164 -2.27 22.25 6.85
C ASP A 164 -1.09 22.49 5.87
N SER A 165 -0.40 21.42 5.47
CA SER A 165 0.68 21.45 4.47
C SER A 165 0.14 21.69 3.07
N ALA A 166 1.01 22.17 2.17
CA ALA A 166 0.66 22.40 0.78
C ALA A 166 1.80 21.97 -0.15
N MET A 167 1.46 21.55 -1.36
CA MET A 167 2.41 21.12 -2.37
C MET A 167 2.00 21.69 -3.73
N HIS A 168 3.00 22.10 -4.51
CA HIS A 168 2.84 22.48 -5.90
C HIS A 168 3.90 21.76 -6.73
N VAL A 169 3.46 21.04 -7.77
CA VAL A 169 4.34 20.33 -8.72
C VAL A 169 4.07 20.83 -10.13
N VAL A 170 5.14 21.12 -10.86
CA VAL A 170 5.13 21.51 -12.27
C VAL A 170 5.92 20.48 -13.06
N ILE A 171 5.32 19.93 -14.11
CA ILE A 171 5.92 18.94 -15.00
C ILE A 171 5.99 19.55 -16.39
N ASP A 172 7.16 19.50 -17.03
CA ASP A 172 7.35 19.90 -18.42
C ASP A 172 6.73 18.83 -19.34
N ALA A 173 5.67 19.20 -20.04
CA ALA A 173 4.94 18.30 -20.91
C ALA A 173 5.81 17.77 -22.08
N ALA A 174 6.78 18.56 -22.54
CA ALA A 174 7.69 18.16 -23.61
C ALA A 174 8.68 17.10 -23.16
N SER A 175 8.89 16.93 -21.85
CA SER A 175 9.80 15.93 -21.29
C SER A 175 9.26 14.49 -21.29
N ILE A 176 8.06 14.27 -21.84
CA ILE A 176 7.49 12.94 -22.01
C ILE A 176 8.43 12.04 -22.82
N ASP A 177 8.62 10.83 -22.31
CA ASP A 177 9.51 9.82 -22.87
C ASP A 177 8.93 8.42 -22.69
N THR A 178 8.67 7.76 -23.82
CA THR A 178 8.21 6.37 -23.88
C THR A 178 9.25 5.45 -24.52
N ASN A 179 10.49 5.93 -24.67
CA ASN A 179 11.62 5.29 -25.33
C ASN A 179 11.40 5.01 -26.82
N VAL A 180 10.48 5.75 -27.46
CA VAL A 180 10.16 5.64 -28.90
C VAL A 180 9.94 7.03 -29.45
N GLN A 181 10.99 7.61 -30.06
CA GLN A 181 11.00 9.00 -30.54
C GLN A 181 9.75 9.39 -31.34
N MET A 182 9.35 8.57 -32.32
CA MET A 182 8.18 8.85 -33.15
C MET A 182 6.88 8.95 -32.34
N ARG A 183 6.74 8.13 -31.29
CA ARG A 183 5.58 8.18 -30.40
C ARG A 183 5.66 9.42 -29.51
N ASP A 184 6.84 9.74 -28.99
CA ASP A 184 7.03 10.91 -28.13
C ASP A 184 6.77 12.22 -28.91
N ASP A 185 7.19 12.30 -30.17
CA ASP A 185 6.90 13.43 -31.06
C ASP A 185 5.39 13.58 -31.30
N HIS A 186 4.67 12.47 -31.49
CA HIS A 186 3.21 12.49 -31.62
C HIS A 186 2.53 12.86 -30.29
N LEU A 187 3.00 12.36 -29.15
CA LEU A 187 2.44 12.71 -27.84
C LEU A 187 2.62 14.20 -27.52
N ARG A 188 3.68 14.83 -28.03
CA ARG A 188 3.91 16.28 -27.88
C ARG A 188 3.08 17.14 -28.83
N SER A 189 2.57 16.59 -29.93
CA SER A 189 1.87 17.36 -30.96
C SER A 189 0.52 17.91 -30.48
N SER A 190 -0.07 18.80 -31.29
CA SER A 190 -1.42 19.34 -31.08
C SER A 190 -2.54 18.29 -31.07
N ASP A 191 -2.25 17.07 -31.54
CA ASP A 191 -3.23 15.98 -31.54
C ASP A 191 -3.32 15.28 -30.17
N PHE A 192 -2.37 15.55 -29.27
CA PHE A 192 -2.33 14.96 -27.93
C PHE A 192 -2.03 16.01 -26.84
N LEU A 193 -0.80 16.13 -26.31
CA LEU A 193 -0.52 17.07 -25.21
C LEU A 193 -0.51 18.54 -25.63
N ASP A 194 -0.38 18.83 -26.92
CA ASP A 194 -0.27 20.19 -27.48
C ASP A 194 0.72 21.05 -26.69
N VAL A 195 1.97 20.58 -26.57
CA VAL A 195 2.97 21.19 -25.65
C VAL A 195 3.33 22.63 -26.04
N GLY A 196 3.03 23.04 -27.27
CA GLY A 196 3.16 24.43 -27.71
C GLY A 196 2.14 25.36 -27.04
N ARG A 197 0.95 24.85 -26.73
CA ARG A 197 -0.13 25.61 -26.07
C ARG A 197 -0.22 25.33 -24.57
N TYR A 198 0.06 24.09 -24.16
CA TYR A 198 0.02 23.62 -22.77
C TYR A 198 1.39 23.03 -22.38
N PRO A 199 2.39 23.89 -22.14
CA PRO A 199 3.77 23.43 -21.90
C PRO A 199 3.95 22.71 -20.56
N THR A 200 3.02 22.89 -19.62
CA THR A 200 3.09 22.33 -18.26
C THR A 200 1.88 21.49 -17.90
N LEU A 201 2.12 20.46 -17.08
CA LEU A 201 1.11 19.85 -16.23
C LEU A 201 1.37 20.36 -14.80
N GLU A 202 0.32 20.80 -14.10
CA GLU A 202 0.46 21.40 -12.77
C GLU A 202 -0.45 20.73 -11.77
N PHE A 203 0.08 20.37 -10.61
CA PHE A 203 -0.69 19.83 -9.49
C PHE A 203 -0.55 20.72 -8.26
N TYR A 204 -1.67 21.19 -7.73
CA TYR A 204 -1.73 21.95 -6.47
C TYR A 204 -2.53 21.14 -5.46
N SER A 205 -1.92 20.78 -4.32
CA SER A 205 -2.64 20.08 -3.25
C SER A 205 -3.51 21.04 -2.44
N ASP A 206 -4.64 20.51 -1.96
CA ASP A 206 -5.56 21.22 -1.06
C ASP A 206 -5.81 20.46 0.25
N ARG A 207 -5.46 19.16 0.30
CA ARG A 207 -5.77 18.31 1.45
C ARG A 207 -4.82 17.13 1.60
N PHE A 208 -4.26 16.99 2.79
CA PHE A 208 -3.54 15.80 3.25
C PHE A 208 -4.38 15.07 4.30
N VAL A 209 -4.55 13.76 4.16
CA VAL A 209 -5.34 12.93 5.09
C VAL A 209 -4.53 11.71 5.48
N HIS A 210 -4.22 11.56 6.77
CA HIS A 210 -3.62 10.33 7.28
C HIS A 210 -4.61 9.16 7.16
N ARG A 211 -4.17 8.06 6.55
CA ARG A 211 -4.97 6.85 6.34
C ARG A 211 -4.56 5.68 7.25
N GLY A 212 -3.65 5.92 8.19
CA GLY A 212 -3.10 4.91 9.08
C GLY A 212 -1.71 4.43 8.68
N GLY A 213 -0.90 4.03 9.66
CA GLY A 213 0.49 3.63 9.45
C GLY A 213 1.27 4.70 8.67
N THR A 214 1.85 4.31 7.54
CA THR A 214 2.61 5.19 6.65
C THR A 214 1.78 5.79 5.50
N ARG A 215 0.46 5.56 5.46
CA ARG A 215 -0.39 5.92 4.32
C ARG A 215 -1.03 7.29 4.48
N TRP A 216 -1.11 7.99 3.36
CA TRP A 216 -1.70 9.30 3.23
C TRP A 216 -2.51 9.39 1.94
N GLY A 217 -3.63 10.09 2.00
CA GLY A 217 -4.33 10.57 0.80
C GLY A 217 -3.96 12.04 0.59
N VAL A 218 -3.40 12.38 -0.57
CA VAL A 218 -3.10 13.76 -0.95
C VAL A 218 -4.02 14.16 -2.10
N SER A 219 -4.96 15.06 -1.87
CA SER A 219 -5.88 15.54 -2.91
C SER A 219 -5.48 16.93 -3.38
N GLY A 220 -5.78 17.21 -4.64
CA GLY A 220 -5.45 18.47 -5.27
C GLY A 220 -6.00 18.62 -6.68
N ALA A 221 -5.86 19.81 -7.24
CA ALA A 221 -6.21 20.11 -8.62
C ALA A 221 -5.04 19.77 -9.54
N LEU A 222 -5.22 18.80 -10.44
CA LEU A 222 -4.35 18.55 -11.58
C LEU A 222 -4.88 19.33 -12.78
N THR A 223 -4.06 20.21 -13.34
CA THR A 223 -4.29 20.87 -14.63
C THR A 223 -3.47 20.20 -15.71
N LEU A 224 -4.15 19.68 -16.73
CA LEU A 224 -3.55 18.99 -17.86
C LEU A 224 -4.33 19.38 -19.12
N HIS A 225 -3.61 19.77 -20.18
CA HIS A 225 -4.20 20.18 -21.47
C HIS A 225 -5.31 21.25 -21.31
N GLY A 226 -5.07 22.23 -20.42
CA GLY A 226 -6.00 23.34 -20.15
C GLY A 226 -7.24 22.98 -19.30
N VAL A 227 -7.34 21.74 -18.80
CA VAL A 227 -8.46 21.28 -17.99
C VAL A 227 -7.98 20.93 -16.59
N SER A 228 -8.67 21.45 -15.57
CA SER A 228 -8.40 21.12 -14.17
C SER A 228 -9.39 20.09 -13.63
N ARG A 229 -8.87 19.09 -12.93
CA ARG A 229 -9.65 18.03 -12.25
C ARG A 229 -9.07 17.75 -10.87
N THR A 230 -9.93 17.43 -9.91
CA THR A 230 -9.48 16.93 -8.60
C THR A 230 -8.94 15.51 -8.77
N VAL A 231 -7.72 15.29 -8.30
CA VAL A 231 -7.05 13.99 -8.28
C VAL A 231 -6.61 13.72 -6.85
N THR A 232 -6.79 12.47 -6.41
CA THR A 232 -6.23 11.99 -5.15
C THR A 232 -5.06 11.04 -5.44
N LEU A 233 -3.93 11.34 -4.81
CA LEU A 233 -2.76 10.50 -4.75
C LEU A 233 -2.88 9.58 -3.53
N ASP A 234 -2.69 8.28 -3.75
CA ASP A 234 -2.49 7.31 -2.69
C ASP A 234 -1.00 7.22 -2.39
N THR A 235 -0.60 7.79 -1.26
CA THR A 235 0.79 8.06 -0.91
C THR A 235 1.21 7.18 0.27
N GLN A 236 2.33 6.49 0.12
CA GLN A 236 3.04 5.83 1.20
C GLN A 236 4.28 6.64 1.56
N TYR A 237 4.34 7.11 2.80
CA TYR A 237 5.51 7.78 3.33
C TYR A 237 6.57 6.75 3.74
N LEU A 238 7.78 6.87 3.21
CA LEU A 238 8.87 5.91 3.39
C LEU A 238 9.81 6.29 4.54
N GLY A 239 9.59 7.46 5.15
CA GLY A 239 10.35 7.95 6.29
C GLY A 239 11.39 9.01 5.95
N LEU A 240 12.19 9.35 6.96
CA LEU A 240 13.36 10.21 6.85
C LEU A 240 14.63 9.39 6.67
N GLY A 241 15.58 9.97 5.96
CA GLY A 241 16.94 9.47 5.85
C GLY A 241 17.92 10.63 5.72
N ASN A 242 19.21 10.32 5.70
CA ASN A 242 20.25 11.28 5.37
C ASN A 242 20.88 10.88 4.04
N GLY A 243 21.17 11.87 3.20
CA GLY A 243 21.97 11.67 2.01
C GLY A 243 23.45 11.50 2.34
N LEU A 244 24.26 11.35 1.29
CA LEU A 244 25.70 11.08 1.42
C LEU A 244 26.46 12.22 2.10
N GLU A 245 25.95 13.45 2.01
CA GLU A 245 26.56 14.65 2.58
C GLU A 245 25.96 15.01 3.96
N GLY A 246 25.07 14.14 4.48
CA GLY A 246 24.41 14.31 5.78
C GLY A 246 23.14 15.17 5.73
N GLU A 247 22.74 15.62 4.53
CA GLU A 247 21.52 16.38 4.33
C GLU A 247 20.28 15.51 4.58
N THR A 248 19.30 16.05 5.31
CA THR A 248 18.05 15.35 5.60
C THR A 248 17.24 15.18 4.31
N ARG A 249 16.64 14.00 4.14
CA ARG A 249 15.80 13.64 3.01
C ARG A 249 14.52 13.00 3.53
N ALA A 250 13.41 13.24 2.84
CA ALA A 250 12.18 12.48 3.03
C ALA A 250 11.80 11.79 1.74
N ALA A 251 11.25 10.58 1.83
CA ALA A 251 10.85 9.82 0.65
C ALA A 251 9.37 9.40 0.73
N CYS A 252 8.70 9.38 -0.42
CA CYS A 252 7.37 8.82 -0.55
C CYS A 252 7.20 8.10 -1.89
N ARG A 253 6.33 7.09 -1.89
CA ARG A 253 5.77 6.51 -3.09
C ARG A 253 4.34 7.02 -3.24
N ALA A 254 3.94 7.42 -4.43
CA ALA A 254 2.57 7.86 -4.69
C ALA A 254 2.02 7.24 -5.96
N THR A 255 0.73 6.87 -5.93
CA THR A 255 0.04 6.28 -7.09
C THR A 255 -1.30 6.94 -7.31
N THR A 256 -1.75 6.95 -8.57
CA THR A 256 -3.13 7.31 -8.93
C THR A 256 -3.50 6.72 -10.29
N GLN A 257 -4.77 6.82 -10.67
CA GLN A 257 -5.23 6.47 -12.00
C GLN A 257 -5.97 7.66 -12.60
N LEU A 258 -5.58 8.05 -13.81
CA LEU A 258 -6.21 9.12 -14.57
C LEU A 258 -6.98 8.52 -15.76
N HIS A 259 -8.05 9.20 -16.18
CA HIS A 259 -8.70 8.94 -17.46
C HIS A 259 -8.38 10.09 -18.40
N ARG A 260 -7.72 9.81 -19.52
CA ARG A 260 -7.25 10.86 -20.47
C ARG A 260 -8.38 11.73 -21.02
N GLU A 261 -9.57 11.16 -21.13
CA GLU A 261 -10.77 11.83 -21.64
C GLU A 261 -11.27 12.94 -20.70
N ASP A 262 -11.02 12.82 -19.39
CA ASP A 262 -11.38 13.85 -18.40
C ASP A 262 -10.65 15.18 -18.63
N PHE A 263 -9.52 15.10 -19.35
CA PHE A 263 -8.63 16.20 -19.71
C PHE A 263 -8.67 16.52 -21.21
N THR A 264 -9.72 16.11 -21.92
CA THR A 264 -9.91 16.35 -23.36
C THR A 264 -8.85 15.74 -24.28
N LEU A 265 -8.01 14.83 -23.76
CA LEU A 265 -7.07 14.05 -24.57
C LEU A 265 -7.81 12.88 -25.23
N THR A 266 -8.61 13.17 -26.25
CA THR A 266 -9.55 12.21 -26.85
C THR A 266 -9.00 11.45 -28.06
N TRP A 267 -7.74 11.66 -28.46
CA TRP A 267 -7.17 10.95 -29.62
C TRP A 267 -7.38 9.44 -29.50
N GLN A 268 -7.90 8.83 -30.57
CA GLN A 268 -8.15 7.39 -30.60
C GLN A 268 -8.03 6.87 -32.02
N THR A 269 -7.25 5.82 -32.18
CA THR A 269 -7.41 4.90 -33.32
C THR A 269 -8.19 3.69 -32.82
N MET A 270 -9.25 3.32 -33.52
CA MET A 270 -10.07 2.14 -33.21
C MET A 270 -9.69 0.99 -34.13
N LEU A 271 -9.52 -0.20 -33.58
CA LEU A 271 -9.44 -1.44 -34.37
C LEU A 271 -10.83 -1.89 -34.81
N ALA A 272 -10.88 -2.80 -35.80
CA ALA A 272 -12.09 -3.53 -36.11
C ALA A 272 -12.65 -4.17 -34.83
N ARG A 273 -13.97 -4.02 -34.59
CA ARG A 273 -14.70 -4.41 -33.36
C ARG A 273 -14.67 -3.41 -32.18
N GLY A 274 -14.26 -2.16 -32.40
CA GLY A 274 -14.44 -1.09 -31.42
C GLY A 274 -13.45 -1.11 -30.25
N ILE A 275 -12.32 -1.77 -30.41
CA ILE A 275 -11.24 -1.80 -29.41
C ILE A 275 -10.34 -0.59 -29.63
N ALA A 276 -10.19 0.26 -28.62
CA ALA A 276 -9.24 1.36 -28.65
C ALA A 276 -7.80 0.82 -28.69
N VAL A 277 -6.97 1.37 -29.59
CA VAL A 277 -5.55 1.01 -29.69
C VAL A 277 -4.80 1.37 -28.40
N VAL A 278 -5.20 2.45 -27.72
CA VAL A 278 -4.68 2.84 -26.41
C VAL A 278 -5.86 3.01 -25.44
N GLY A 279 -5.79 2.33 -24.29
CA GLY A 279 -6.82 2.40 -23.25
C GLY A 279 -6.98 3.81 -22.67
N PRO A 280 -8.17 4.18 -22.18
CA PRO A 280 -8.43 5.51 -21.63
C PRO A 280 -7.81 5.72 -20.24
N SER A 281 -7.63 4.64 -19.46
CA SER A 281 -7.02 4.67 -18.13
C SER A 281 -5.50 4.67 -18.21
N ILE A 282 -4.90 5.62 -17.50
CA ILE A 282 -3.46 5.79 -17.36
C ILE A 282 -3.13 5.60 -15.87
N SER A 283 -2.33 4.58 -15.57
CA SER A 283 -1.82 4.39 -14.20
C SER A 283 -0.60 5.26 -14.00
N ILE A 284 -0.55 5.99 -12.90
CA ILE A 284 0.57 6.85 -12.51
C ILE A 284 1.25 6.23 -11.28
N ASP A 285 2.57 6.16 -11.34
CA ASP A 285 3.42 5.63 -10.27
C ASP A 285 4.61 6.58 -10.08
N MET A 286 4.83 6.99 -8.85
CA MET A 286 5.83 8.00 -8.50
C MET A 286 6.64 7.51 -7.30
N ASP A 287 7.94 7.68 -7.39
CA ASP A 287 8.88 7.57 -6.28
C ASP A 287 9.55 8.94 -6.15
N ILE A 288 9.35 9.61 -5.02
CA ILE A 288 9.74 11.02 -4.84
C ILE A 288 10.64 11.14 -3.61
N GLN A 289 11.74 11.86 -3.77
CA GLN A 289 12.53 12.39 -2.66
C GLN A 289 12.37 13.90 -2.58
N ILE A 290 12.25 14.40 -1.35
CA ILE A 290 12.29 15.83 -1.04
C ILE A 290 13.47 16.14 -0.12
N VAL A 291 14.04 17.32 -0.31
CA VAL A 291 15.09 17.90 0.54
C VAL A 291 14.61 19.23 1.11
N PRO A 292 15.10 19.67 2.29
CA PRO A 292 14.85 21.01 2.77
C PRO A 292 15.28 22.02 1.72
N LYS A 293 14.44 23.03 1.48
CA LYS A 293 14.79 24.13 0.60
C LYS A 293 15.85 24.98 1.28
N GLY A 294 16.96 25.23 0.57
CA GLY A 294 18.08 26.05 1.03
C GLY A 294 17.76 27.53 1.19
#